data_AF-A0A976KIK7-F1
#
_entry.id   AF-A0A976KIK7-F1
#
_cell.length_a   1.000
_cell.length_b   1.000
_cell.length_c   1.000
_cell.angle_alpha   90.00
_cell.angle_beta   90.00
_cell.angle_gamma   90.00
#
_symmetry.space_group_name_H-M   'P 1'
#
loop_
_entity.id
_entity.type
_entity.pdbx_description
1 polymer ?
#
loop_
_entity_poly.entity_id
_entity_poly.type
_entity_poly.pdbx_seq_one_letter_code
_entity_poly.pdbx_strand_id
1 'polypeptide(L)'
;MGLGIHSDEVPVTKAMNCILVTTSEMTRDEQGEMPCIRCGECTKVCPAHLMPQQLLSHTKANDLEQAQRWHLESCIECGCCNAVCPSHIPLVSYFRHTKSEIRAQGRARNKAQLAKQRHEAREVRLEKAKKEREERLKKKKELLKKSQSLNKKQTPEKADASVKNVEDNLSAKEQKIKENES
;
A
#
# COMPACT_ATOMS: atom_id res chain seq x y z
N MET A 1 -1.78 28.98 -18.01
CA MET A 1 -2.87 28.11 -17.54
C MET A 1 -3.37 28.65 -16.22
N GLY A 2 -4.66 28.94 -16.09
CA GLY A 2 -5.26 29.51 -14.88
C GLY A 2 -6.41 28.65 -14.39
N LEU A 3 -6.79 28.84 -13.13
CA LEU A 3 -8.02 28.31 -12.55
C LEU A 3 -9.05 29.45 -12.57
N GLY A 4 -10.25 29.21 -13.10
CA GLY A 4 -11.36 30.15 -12.95
C GLY A 4 -11.79 30.17 -11.48
N ILE A 5 -11.86 31.36 -10.88
CA ILE A 5 -12.35 31.58 -9.53
C ILE A 5 -13.75 32.18 -9.61
N HIS A 6 -14.66 31.67 -8.78
CA HIS A 6 -16.07 32.08 -8.79
C HIS A 6 -16.38 33.17 -7.75
N SER A 7 -15.40 33.54 -6.92
CA SER A 7 -15.52 34.55 -5.87
C SER A 7 -14.15 35.20 -5.63
N ASP A 8 -14.19 36.45 -5.17
CA ASP A 8 -13.07 37.27 -4.73
C ASP A 8 -12.61 36.97 -3.28
N GLU A 9 -13.32 36.10 -2.55
CA GLU A 9 -12.94 35.66 -1.20
C GLU A 9 -11.80 34.62 -1.19
N VAL A 10 -11.31 34.21 -2.37
CA VAL A 10 -10.26 33.19 -2.49
C VAL A 10 -8.89 33.79 -2.10
N PRO A 11 -8.15 33.20 -1.14
CA PRO A 11 -6.89 33.78 -0.67
C PRO A 11 -5.78 33.69 -1.73
N VAL A 12 -5.00 34.77 -1.83
CA VAL A 12 -3.79 34.79 -2.67
C VAL A 12 -2.65 34.07 -1.96
N THR A 13 -2.14 32.99 -2.56
CA THR A 13 -1.03 32.20 -1.99
C THR A 13 0.25 32.37 -2.81
N LYS A 14 1.41 31.99 -2.22
CA LYS A 14 2.71 32.00 -2.94
C LYS A 14 2.72 31.13 -4.21
N ALA A 15 1.81 30.17 -4.31
CA ALA A 15 1.66 29.34 -5.51
C ALA A 15 1.01 30.08 -6.69
N MET A 16 0.41 31.26 -6.45
CA MET A 16 -0.23 32.07 -7.49
C MET A 16 0.79 32.98 -8.15
N ASN A 17 1.03 32.77 -9.44
CA ASN A 17 1.97 33.57 -10.22
C ASN A 17 1.31 34.82 -10.83
N CYS A 18 0.05 34.72 -11.26
CA CYS A 18 -0.69 35.81 -11.90
C CYS A 18 -2.20 35.71 -11.62
N ILE A 19 -2.86 36.87 -11.48
CA ILE A 19 -4.32 36.99 -11.46
C ILE A 19 -4.73 37.64 -12.78
N LEU A 20 -5.62 36.98 -13.51
CA LEU A 20 -6.17 37.48 -14.76
C LEU A 20 -7.61 37.90 -14.52
N VAL A 21 -7.88 39.19 -14.69
CA VAL A 21 -9.23 39.77 -14.57
C VAL A 21 -9.72 40.06 -15.98
N THR A 22 -10.86 39.49 -16.34
CA THR A 22 -11.48 39.64 -17.66
C THR A 22 -12.85 40.27 -17.52
N THR A 23 -13.18 41.23 -18.38
CA THR A 23 -14.55 41.74 -18.53
C THR A 23 -15.37 40.78 -19.40
N SER A 24 -16.70 40.88 -19.35
CA SER A 24 -17.63 40.06 -20.15
C SER A 24 -17.33 40.16 -21.66
N GLU A 25 -16.89 41.32 -22.14
CA GLU A 25 -16.52 41.56 -23.54
C GLU A 25 -15.23 40.83 -23.96
N MET A 26 -14.35 40.51 -23.00
CA MET A 26 -13.08 39.79 -23.24
C MET A 26 -13.24 38.27 -23.15
N THR A 27 -14.33 37.82 -22.54
CA THR A 27 -14.69 36.41 -22.48
C THR A 27 -15.52 36.03 -23.68
N ARG A 28 -15.29 34.83 -24.25
CA ARG A 28 -16.24 34.28 -25.23
C ARG A 28 -17.57 34.06 -24.52
N ASP A 29 -18.67 34.38 -25.21
CA ASP A 29 -20.02 34.05 -24.77
C ASP A 29 -20.05 32.60 -24.26
N GLU A 30 -20.74 32.38 -23.14
CA GLU A 30 -21.05 31.06 -22.58
C GLU A 30 -22.05 30.33 -23.49
N GLN A 31 -21.65 30.11 -24.74
CA GLN A 31 -22.32 29.14 -25.60
C GLN A 31 -22.12 27.79 -24.92
N GLY A 32 -23.23 27.20 -24.48
CA GLY A 32 -23.23 25.89 -23.83
C GLY A 32 -22.53 24.84 -24.68
N GLU A 33 -21.98 23.81 -24.02
CA GLU A 33 -21.30 22.73 -24.72
C GLU A 33 -22.22 22.09 -25.76
N MET A 34 -21.78 22.11 -27.03
CA MET A 34 -22.48 21.45 -28.13
C MET A 34 -21.85 20.09 -28.45
N PRO A 35 -22.58 19.16 -29.10
CA PRO A 35 -22.01 17.89 -29.56
C PRO A 35 -20.83 18.09 -30.52
N CYS A 36 -19.86 17.19 -30.44
CA CYS A 36 -18.68 17.21 -31.31
C CYS A 36 -19.07 16.91 -32.76
N ILE A 37 -18.84 17.86 -33.68
CA ILE A 37 -19.07 17.70 -35.12
C ILE A 37 -17.89 17.06 -35.88
N ARG A 38 -16.85 16.61 -35.15
CA ARG A 38 -15.65 15.95 -35.69
C ARG A 38 -14.88 16.77 -36.75
N CYS A 39 -14.82 18.10 -36.62
CA CYS A 39 -14.18 19.00 -37.60
C CYS A 39 -12.65 18.83 -37.79
N GLY A 40 -11.94 18.21 -36.84
CA GLY A 40 -10.50 17.92 -36.91
C GLY A 40 -9.58 19.02 -36.38
N GLU A 41 -10.10 20.20 -36.06
CA GLU A 41 -9.27 21.38 -35.76
C GLU A 41 -8.39 21.21 -34.51
N CYS A 42 -8.92 20.54 -33.49
CA CYS A 42 -8.19 20.23 -32.26
C CYS A 42 -6.91 19.40 -32.48
N THR A 43 -6.86 18.55 -33.51
CA THR A 43 -5.67 17.74 -33.83
C THR A 43 -4.60 18.61 -34.49
N LYS A 44 -4.99 19.55 -35.35
CA LYS A 44 -4.05 20.42 -36.09
C LYS A 44 -3.27 21.35 -35.15
N VAL A 45 -3.93 21.85 -34.11
CA VAL A 45 -3.32 22.80 -33.16
C VAL A 45 -2.67 22.14 -31.96
N CYS A 46 -2.69 20.80 -31.85
CA CYS A 46 -2.16 20.12 -30.68
C CYS A 46 -0.62 20.11 -30.71
N PRO A 47 0.07 20.77 -29.75
CA PRO A 47 1.54 20.79 -29.71
C PRO A 47 2.14 19.44 -29.31
N ALA A 48 1.34 18.56 -28.69
CA ALA A 48 1.75 17.21 -28.31
C ALA A 48 1.40 16.16 -29.39
N HIS A 49 0.88 16.59 -30.55
CA HIS A 49 0.49 15.70 -31.66
C HIS A 49 -0.43 14.54 -31.27
N LEU A 50 -1.33 14.78 -30.30
CA LEU A 50 -2.36 13.82 -29.90
C LEU A 50 -3.55 13.86 -30.86
N MET A 51 -4.48 12.93 -30.68
CA MET A 51 -5.77 12.91 -31.38
C MET A 51 -6.91 13.23 -30.39
N PRO A 52 -7.21 14.51 -30.10
CA PRO A 52 -8.15 14.89 -29.04
C PRO A 52 -9.58 14.39 -29.29
N GLN A 53 -9.97 14.14 -30.54
CA GLN A 53 -11.29 13.60 -30.86
C GLN A 53 -11.51 12.19 -30.32
N GLN A 54 -10.53 11.29 -30.49
CA GLN A 54 -10.62 9.92 -29.98
C GLN A 54 -10.51 9.92 -28.46
N LEU A 55 -9.59 10.71 -27.93
CA LEU A 55 -9.45 10.92 -26.49
C LEU A 55 -10.77 11.39 -25.86
N LEU A 56 -11.46 12.37 -26.47
CA LEU A 56 -12.74 12.87 -25.98
C LEU A 56 -13.79 11.76 -25.91
N SER A 57 -13.86 10.89 -26.93
CA SER A 57 -14.79 9.76 -26.94
C SER A 57 -14.52 8.80 -25.79
N HIS A 58 -13.25 8.45 -25.56
CA HIS A 58 -12.84 7.56 -24.47
C HIS A 58 -13.04 8.20 -23.09
N THR A 59 -12.74 9.49 -22.94
CA THR A 59 -12.95 10.21 -21.68
C THR A 59 -14.44 10.36 -21.36
N LYS A 60 -15.30 10.65 -22.35
CA LYS A 60 -16.75 10.72 -22.14
C LYS A 60 -17.37 9.37 -21.80
N ALA A 61 -16.79 8.28 -22.31
CA ALA A 61 -17.22 6.92 -21.98
C ALA A 61 -16.63 6.40 -20.65
N ASN A 62 -15.81 7.18 -19.93
CA ASN A 62 -15.02 6.74 -18.77
C ASN A 62 -14.17 5.48 -19.05
N ASP A 63 -13.73 5.30 -20.30
CA ASP A 63 -12.85 4.21 -20.70
C ASP A 63 -11.39 4.61 -20.49
N LEU A 64 -10.93 4.41 -19.26
CA LEU A 64 -9.58 4.80 -18.82
C LEU A 64 -8.50 3.99 -19.53
N GLU A 65 -8.76 2.73 -19.84
CA GLU A 65 -7.77 1.87 -20.51
C GLU A 65 -7.53 2.34 -21.95
N GLN A 66 -8.59 2.60 -22.71
CA GLN A 66 -8.45 3.18 -24.04
C GLN A 66 -7.81 4.56 -23.97
N ALA A 67 -8.19 5.41 -23.01
CA ALA A 67 -7.56 6.72 -22.86
C ALA A 67 -6.04 6.61 -22.62
N GLN A 68 -5.58 5.62 -21.84
CA GLN A 68 -4.16 5.32 -21.69
C GLN A 68 -3.51 4.80 -22.97
N ARG A 69 -4.19 3.90 -23.70
CA ARG A 69 -3.72 3.37 -24.99
C ARG A 69 -3.53 4.46 -26.03
N TRP A 70 -4.37 5.50 -26.01
CA TRP A 70 -4.24 6.70 -26.84
C TRP A 70 -3.32 7.78 -26.23
N HIS A 71 -2.46 7.41 -25.28
CA HIS A 71 -1.43 8.27 -24.70
C HIS A 71 -1.99 9.56 -24.05
N LEU A 72 -3.13 9.48 -23.36
CA LEU A 72 -3.69 10.64 -22.65
C LEU A 72 -2.69 11.30 -21.68
N GLU A 73 -1.82 10.51 -21.04
CA GLU A 73 -0.79 11.03 -20.11
C GLU A 73 0.20 11.99 -20.78
N SER A 74 0.42 11.89 -22.09
CA SER A 74 1.29 12.79 -22.86
C SER A 74 0.66 14.17 -23.11
N CYS A 75 -0.63 14.35 -22.82
CA CYS A 75 -1.26 15.65 -22.94
C CYS A 75 -0.60 16.62 -21.96
N ILE A 76 -0.18 17.81 -22.40
CA ILE A 76 0.41 18.84 -21.52
C ILE A 76 -0.62 19.85 -21.03
N GLU A 77 -1.90 19.59 -21.28
CA GLU A 77 -3.03 20.40 -20.82
C GLU A 77 -3.04 21.85 -21.34
N CYS A 78 -2.26 22.18 -22.39
CA CYS A 78 -2.07 23.54 -22.92
C CYS A 78 -3.35 24.35 -23.24
N GLY A 79 -4.50 23.71 -23.50
CA GLY A 79 -5.77 24.40 -23.77
C GLY A 79 -6.02 24.80 -25.23
N CYS A 80 -5.06 24.59 -26.15
CA CYS A 80 -5.21 24.96 -27.55
C CYS A 80 -6.45 24.32 -28.20
N CYS A 81 -6.74 23.07 -27.85
CA CYS A 81 -7.90 22.34 -28.37
C CYS A 81 -9.25 22.90 -27.89
N ASN A 82 -9.34 23.44 -26.67
CA ASN A 82 -10.54 24.14 -26.19
C ASN A 82 -10.76 25.44 -26.97
N ALA A 83 -9.69 26.20 -27.20
CA ALA A 83 -9.76 27.51 -27.83
C ALA A 83 -10.22 27.46 -29.29
N VAL A 84 -9.94 26.37 -30.02
CA VAL A 84 -10.33 26.23 -31.43
C VAL A 84 -11.60 25.40 -31.66
N CYS A 85 -12.19 24.83 -30.62
CA CYS A 85 -13.35 23.96 -30.77
C CYS A 85 -14.59 24.78 -31.16
N PRO A 86 -15.21 24.54 -32.35
CA PRO A 86 -16.43 25.25 -32.74
C PRO A 86 -17.65 24.80 -31.91
N SER A 87 -17.59 23.63 -31.28
CA SER A 87 -18.64 23.10 -30.40
C SER A 87 -18.48 23.56 -28.94
N HIS A 88 -17.51 24.44 -28.63
CA HIS A 88 -17.24 24.95 -27.28
C HIS A 88 -16.99 23.84 -26.23
N ILE A 89 -16.47 22.68 -26.64
CA ILE A 89 -16.23 21.55 -25.73
C ILE A 89 -14.98 21.81 -24.88
N PRO A 90 -15.08 21.72 -23.54
CA PRO A 90 -13.94 21.92 -22.63
C PRO A 90 -13.03 20.67 -22.58
N LEU A 91 -12.40 20.31 -23.71
CA LEU A 91 -11.57 19.11 -23.89
C LEU A 91 -10.54 18.90 -22.76
N VAL A 92 -9.80 19.95 -22.39
CA VAL A 92 -8.78 19.86 -21.33
C VAL A 92 -9.40 19.53 -19.95
N SER A 93 -10.62 19.97 -19.65
CA SER A 93 -11.29 19.65 -18.39
C SER A 93 -11.58 18.14 -18.30
N TYR A 94 -12.08 17.55 -19.39
CA TYR A 94 -12.27 16.09 -19.50
C TYR A 94 -10.94 15.35 -19.35
N PHE A 95 -9.90 15.77 -20.06
CA PHE A 95 -8.58 15.13 -20.00
C PHE A 95 -7.94 15.20 -18.62
N ARG A 96 -8.06 16.34 -17.92
CA ARG A 96 -7.58 16.51 -16.54
C ARG A 96 -8.31 15.60 -15.58
N HIS A 97 -9.62 15.49 -15.72
CA HIS A 97 -10.44 14.59 -14.91
C HIS A 97 -9.98 13.13 -15.10
N THR A 98 -9.98 12.64 -16.35
CA THR A 98 -9.60 11.26 -16.67
C THR A 98 -8.16 10.93 -16.24
N LYS A 99 -7.20 11.85 -16.41
CA LYS A 99 -5.84 11.67 -15.86
C LYS A 99 -5.82 11.53 -14.34
N SER A 100 -6.64 12.33 -13.66
CA SER A 100 -6.72 12.28 -12.19
C SER A 100 -7.26 10.93 -11.72
N GLU A 101 -8.24 10.38 -12.44
CA GLU A 101 -8.79 9.04 -12.20
C GLU A 101 -7.76 7.94 -12.47
N ILE A 102 -7.06 7.99 -13.61
CA ILE A 102 -5.98 7.06 -13.95
C ILE A 102 -4.92 7.05 -12.83
N ARG A 103 -4.49 8.23 -12.38
CA ARG A 103 -3.52 8.36 -11.29
C ARG A 103 -4.06 7.82 -9.97
N ALA A 104 -5.35 8.05 -9.66
CA ALA A 104 -5.98 7.52 -8.47
C ALA A 104 -6.02 5.98 -8.49
N GLN A 105 -6.39 5.38 -9.62
CA GLN A 105 -6.36 3.93 -9.81
C GLN A 105 -4.93 3.38 -9.69
N GLY A 106 -3.94 4.04 -10.28
CA GLY A 106 -2.53 3.68 -10.15
C GLY A 106 -2.06 3.67 -8.68
N ARG A 107 -2.39 4.72 -7.91
CA ARG A 107 -2.08 4.78 -6.46
C ARG A 107 -2.76 3.65 -5.68
N ALA A 108 -4.02 3.35 -5.98
CA ALA A 108 -4.75 2.26 -5.33
C ALA A 108 -4.11 0.89 -5.63
N ARG A 109 -3.75 0.63 -6.89
CA ARG A 109 -3.04 -0.59 -7.32
C ARG A 109 -1.71 -0.75 -6.61
N ASN A 110 -0.89 0.31 -6.56
CA ASN A 110 0.42 0.27 -5.89
C ASN A 110 0.27 0.00 -4.38
N LYS A 111 -0.71 0.62 -3.72
CA LYS A 111 -1.00 0.37 -2.30
C LYS A 111 -1.41 -1.08 -2.06
N ALA A 112 -2.27 -1.64 -2.91
CA ALA A 112 -2.69 -3.04 -2.82
C ALA A 112 -1.51 -4.00 -3.04
N GLN A 113 -0.64 -3.73 -4.02
CA GLN A 113 0.56 -4.53 -4.28
C GLN A 113 1.52 -4.50 -3.08
N LEU A 114 1.77 -3.33 -2.50
CA LEU A 114 2.60 -3.20 -1.30
C LEU A 114 2.01 -3.98 -0.11
N ALA A 115 0.68 -3.95 0.06
CA ALA A 115 0.01 -4.70 1.11
C ALA A 115 0.17 -6.23 0.92
N LYS A 116 0.04 -6.72 -0.32
CA LYS A 116 0.28 -8.14 -0.67
C LYS A 116 1.71 -8.56 -0.36
N GLN A 117 2.70 -7.78 -0.82
CA GLN A 117 4.12 -8.04 -0.55
C GLN A 117 4.42 -8.12 0.95
N ARG A 118 3.85 -7.21 1.76
CA ARG A 118 4.00 -7.22 3.21
C ARG A 118 3.37 -8.45 3.85
N HIS A 119 2.22 -8.89 3.35
CA HIS A 119 1.52 -10.07 3.83
C HIS A 119 2.33 -11.34 3.54
N GLU A 120 2.73 -11.53 2.29
CA GLU A 120 3.57 -12.65 1.84
C GLU A 120 4.88 -12.72 2.64
N ALA A 121 5.56 -11.58 2.83
CA ALA A 121 6.78 -11.52 3.64
C ALA A 121 6.55 -11.90 5.12
N ARG A 122 5.36 -11.60 5.68
CA ARG A 122 5.00 -12.03 7.03
C ARG A 122 4.75 -13.54 7.08
N GLU A 123 4.05 -14.10 6.11
CA GLU A 123 3.76 -15.54 6.05
C GLU A 123 5.04 -16.36 5.95
N VAL A 124 5.97 -15.95 5.06
CA VAL A 124 7.27 -16.61 4.92
C VAL A 124 8.06 -16.59 6.23
N ARG A 125 8.05 -15.47 6.98
CA ARG A 125 8.71 -15.40 8.30
C ARG A 125 8.08 -16.35 9.32
N LEU A 126 6.75 -16.42 9.36
CA LEU A 126 6.04 -17.30 10.29
C LEU A 126 6.25 -18.77 9.94
N GLU A 127 6.26 -19.14 8.67
CA GLU A 127 6.50 -20.51 8.22
C GLU A 127 7.93 -20.97 8.55
N LYS A 128 8.93 -20.11 8.31
CA LYS A 128 10.32 -20.38 8.71
C LYS A 128 10.44 -20.60 10.22
N ALA A 129 9.87 -19.70 11.03
CA ALA A 129 9.90 -19.83 12.49
C ALA A 129 9.18 -21.10 13.00
N LYS A 130 8.08 -21.52 12.35
CA LYS A 130 7.39 -22.79 12.65
C LYS A 130 8.27 -23.99 12.33
N LYS A 131 8.86 -24.03 11.12
CA LYS A 131 9.76 -25.11 10.69
C LYS A 131 10.98 -25.24 11.62
N GLU A 132 11.66 -24.13 11.92
CA GLU A 132 12.79 -24.10 12.86
C GLU A 132 12.39 -24.59 14.26
N ARG A 133 11.21 -24.19 14.76
CA ARG A 133 10.69 -24.65 16.05
C ARG A 133 10.40 -26.14 16.05
N GLU A 134 9.79 -26.67 14.99
CA GLU A 134 9.51 -28.10 14.83
C GLU A 134 10.79 -28.93 14.74
N GLU A 135 11.79 -28.47 13.97
CA GLU A 135 13.10 -29.11 13.89
C GLU A 135 13.82 -29.11 15.24
N ARG A 136 13.79 -27.99 15.98
CA ARG A 136 14.37 -27.89 17.33
C ARG A 136 13.69 -28.86 18.30
N LEU A 137 12.38 -29.01 18.20
CA LEU A 137 11.63 -29.98 19.01
C LEU A 137 11.94 -31.43 18.64
N LYS A 138 12.06 -31.75 17.34
CA LYS A 138 12.48 -33.08 16.85
C LYS A 138 13.88 -33.45 17.37
N LYS A 139 14.86 -32.56 17.20
CA LYS A 139 16.23 -32.74 17.71
C LYS A 139 16.26 -32.95 19.23
N LYS A 140 15.51 -32.15 20.00
CA LYS A 140 15.39 -32.34 21.46
C LYS A 140 14.80 -33.69 21.84
N LYS A 141 13.72 -34.13 21.15
CA LYS A 141 13.09 -35.44 21.39
C LYS A 141 14.05 -36.60 21.07
N GLU A 142 14.83 -36.51 20.00
CA GLU A 142 15.84 -37.51 19.63
C GLU A 142 16.96 -37.60 20.66
N LEU A 143 17.49 -36.45 21.13
CA LEU A 143 18.51 -36.41 22.18
C LEU A 143 18.01 -37.03 23.49
N LEU A 144 16.77 -36.72 23.91
CA LEU A 144 16.15 -37.31 25.10
C LEU A 144 15.95 -38.83 24.98
N LYS A 145 15.54 -39.33 23.80
CA LYS A 145 15.46 -40.78 23.55
C LYS A 145 16.83 -41.45 23.63
N LYS A 146 17.87 -40.79 23.10
CA LYS A 146 19.26 -41.29 23.13
C LYS A 146 19.85 -41.27 24.55
N SER A 147 19.53 -40.27 25.37
CA SER A 147 19.95 -40.23 26.77
C SER A 147 19.23 -41.28 27.62
N GLN A 148 17.94 -41.54 27.37
CA GLN A 148 17.19 -42.60 28.06
C GLN A 148 17.70 -44.01 27.72
N SER A 149 18.11 -44.28 26.47
CA SER A 149 18.68 -45.57 26.08
C SER A 149 20.11 -45.80 26.60
N LEU A 150 20.90 -44.74 26.79
CA LEU A 150 22.19 -44.80 27.48
C LEU A 150 22.03 -45.04 28.98
N ASN A 151 21.05 -44.40 29.63
CA ASN A 151 20.78 -44.58 31.06
C ASN A 151 20.25 -46.00 31.38
N LYS A 152 19.49 -46.61 30.45
CA LYS A 152 18.99 -48.00 30.58
C LYS A 152 20.09 -49.08 30.47
N LYS A 153 21.31 -48.72 30.06
CA LYS A 153 22.50 -49.61 30.10
C LYS A 153 23.33 -49.45 31.37
N GLN A 154 23.00 -48.51 32.27
CA GLN A 154 23.65 -48.32 33.57
C GLN A 154 22.61 -48.32 34.70
N THR A 155 21.85 -49.40 34.85
CA THR A 155 21.32 -49.82 36.16
C THR A 155 20.75 -51.24 36.04
N PRO A 156 21.49 -52.23 36.59
CA PRO A 156 20.89 -53.00 37.68
C PRO A 156 21.91 -53.18 38.80
N GLU A 157 21.99 -52.24 39.74
CA GLU A 157 22.43 -52.47 41.13
C GLU A 157 22.41 -51.14 41.87
N LYS A 158 21.93 -51.16 43.13
CA LYS A 158 21.88 -50.04 44.10
C LYS A 158 20.68 -49.09 44.00
N ALA A 159 19.50 -49.62 44.32
CA ALA A 159 18.34 -48.83 44.75
C ALA A 159 17.91 -49.11 46.20
N ASP A 160 18.74 -49.75 47.03
CA ASP A 160 18.35 -50.17 48.39
C ASP A 160 19.14 -49.51 49.55
N ALA A 161 19.89 -48.43 49.30
CA ALA A 161 20.76 -47.81 50.32
C ALA A 161 20.38 -46.38 50.74
N SER A 162 19.42 -45.73 50.09
CA SER A 162 19.13 -44.30 50.30
C SER A 162 17.94 -44.00 51.21
N VAL A 163 17.16 -44.99 51.64
CA VAL A 163 16.01 -44.75 52.55
C VAL A 163 16.41 -44.72 54.03
N LYS A 164 17.49 -45.41 54.43
CA LYS A 164 17.93 -45.42 55.85
C LYS A 164 18.62 -44.13 56.33
N ASN A 165 19.32 -43.42 55.44
CA ASN A 165 20.10 -42.23 55.84
C ASN A 165 19.27 -40.96 56.11
N VAL A 166 17.97 -40.96 55.77
CA VAL A 166 17.09 -39.81 56.01
C VAL A 166 16.44 -39.89 57.40
N GLU A 167 16.10 -41.10 57.87
CA GLU A 167 15.49 -41.29 59.21
C GLU A 167 16.52 -41.08 60.34
N ASP A 168 17.78 -41.49 60.14
CA ASP A 168 18.85 -41.29 61.14
C ASP A 168 19.27 -39.81 61.30
N ASN A 169 19.10 -38.98 60.26
CA ASN A 169 19.44 -37.56 60.31
C ASN A 169 18.32 -36.67 60.90
N LEU A 170 17.07 -37.14 60.95
CA LEU A 170 16.01 -36.42 61.66
C LEU A 170 16.09 -36.62 63.19
N SER A 171 16.39 -37.83 63.66
CA SER A 171 16.49 -38.12 65.10
C SER A 171 17.69 -37.43 65.78
N ALA A 172 18.81 -37.27 65.07
CA ALA A 172 19.98 -36.54 65.57
C ALA A 172 19.75 -35.01 65.64
N LYS A 173 18.82 -34.48 64.86
CA LYS A 173 18.49 -33.05 64.83
C LYS A 173 17.52 -32.65 65.95
N GLU A 174 16.64 -33.58 66.36
CA GLU A 174 15.70 -33.37 67.48
C GLU A 174 16.35 -33.47 68.86
N GLN A 175 17.44 -34.24 69.02
CA GLN A 175 18.19 -34.29 70.28
C GLN A 175 19.05 -33.04 70.51
N LYS A 176 19.65 -32.46 69.47
CA LYS A 176 20.44 -31.22 69.57
C LYS A 176 19.63 -29.96 69.87
N ILE A 177 18.31 -29.98 69.65
CA ILE A 177 17.43 -28.84 69.98
C ILE A 177 17.05 -28.85 71.47
N LYS A 178 17.05 -30.00 72.13
CA LYS A 178 16.69 -30.12 73.56
C LYS A 178 17.83 -29.83 74.54
N GLU A 179 19.10 -29.89 74.12
CA GLU A 179 20.26 -29.52 74.97
C GLU A 179 20.58 -28.01 74.96
N ASN A 180 19.99 -27.21 74.07
CA ASN A 180 20.27 -25.78 73.94
C ASN A 180 19.23 -24.86 74.62
N GLU A 181 18.27 -25.43 75.37
CA GLU A 181 17.27 -24.69 76.17
C GLU A 181 17.31 -25.09 77.67
N SER A 182 18.48 -25.44 78.20
CA SER A 182 18.72 -25.58 79.65
C SER A 182 20.03 -24.91 80.07
#